data_AF-A0AA39DJK9-F1
#
_entry.id   AF-A0AA39DJK9-F1
#
_cell.length_a   1.000
_cell.length_b   1.000
_cell.length_c   1.000
_cell.angle_alpha   90.00
_cell.angle_beta   90.00
_cell.angle_gamma   90.00
#
_symmetry.space_group_name_H-M   'P 1'
#
loop_
_entity.id
_entity.type
_entity.pdbx_description
1 polymer ?
#
loop_
_entity_poly.entity_id
_entity_poly.type
_entity_poly.pdbx_seq_one_letter_code
_entity_poly.pdbx_strand_id
1 'polypeptide(L)'
;MLRRVLCFIDAEPPSTKMLDFFSLTKRISVNLGGDPPVLVLARLPFGMSKSVVAGVRNMVRQHDLLFERLEVAKAMRAFICHRMSSGEELRAKLEWVESDLAVAQKAAVEGAEALKLAEGEKELIRIKVDKLRKEMDNMYFFDYHCCMKKNGITQDIPSLTSNDDDEVRGGPS
;
A
#
# COMPACT_ATOMS: atom_id res chain seq x y z
N MET A 1 -17.60 -28.27 -13.46
CA MET A 1 -18.53 -29.39 -13.72
C MET A 1 -19.03 -29.30 -15.14
N LEU A 2 -18.48 -30.08 -16.08
CA LEU A 2 -18.94 -30.09 -17.48
C LEU A 2 -19.76 -31.37 -17.73
N ARG A 3 -21.04 -31.20 -18.05
CA ARG A 3 -21.98 -32.28 -18.38
C ARG A 3 -21.49 -33.02 -19.63
N ARG A 4 -21.11 -34.28 -19.47
CA ARG A 4 -21.06 -35.24 -20.59
C ARG A 4 -22.50 -35.56 -20.98
N VAL A 5 -22.91 -35.15 -22.16
CA VAL A 5 -24.13 -35.66 -22.80
C VAL A 5 -23.72 -36.92 -23.56
N LEU A 6 -24.03 -38.08 -22.98
CA LEU A 6 -23.89 -39.38 -23.62
C LEU A 6 -25.24 -39.70 -24.28
N CYS A 7 -25.38 -39.44 -25.57
CA CYS A 7 -26.50 -39.95 -26.36
C CYS A 7 -26.01 -41.12 -27.20
N PHE A 8 -25.95 -42.32 -26.60
CA PHE A 8 -25.94 -43.55 -27.38
C PHE A 8 -27.40 -44.00 -27.49
N ILE A 9 -27.97 -43.80 -28.67
CA ILE A 9 -29.20 -44.48 -29.09
C ILE A 9 -28.78 -45.93 -29.36
N ASP A 10 -29.47 -46.89 -28.74
CA ASP A 10 -29.29 -48.31 -29.02
C ASP A 10 -29.47 -48.55 -30.53
N ALA A 11 -28.38 -48.92 -31.20
CA ALA A 11 -28.38 -49.14 -32.63
C ALA A 11 -28.91 -50.54 -32.94
N GLU A 12 -30.07 -50.59 -33.60
CA GLU A 12 -30.54 -51.76 -34.36
C GLU A 12 -29.40 -52.32 -35.22
N PRO A 13 -29.24 -53.66 -35.34
CA PRO A 13 -28.11 -54.22 -36.09
C PRO A 13 -28.20 -53.73 -37.54
N PRO A 14 -27.12 -53.13 -38.07
CA PRO A 14 -27.17 -52.53 -39.38
C PRO A 14 -27.44 -53.63 -40.40
N SER A 15 -28.57 -53.50 -41.11
CA SER A 15 -28.87 -54.25 -42.32
C SER A 15 -27.61 -54.33 -43.18
N THR A 16 -27.24 -55.54 -43.61
CA THR A 16 -25.99 -55.92 -44.29
C THR A 16 -25.66 -55.09 -45.55
N LYS A 17 -26.56 -54.19 -46.00
CA LYS A 17 -26.35 -53.27 -47.12
C LYS A 17 -25.97 -51.83 -46.70
N MET A 18 -25.96 -51.49 -45.41
CA MET A 18 -25.68 -50.13 -44.92
C MET A 18 -24.18 -49.85 -44.72
N LEU A 19 -23.36 -50.90 -44.56
CA LEU A 19 -21.89 -50.77 -44.46
C LEU A 19 -21.22 -50.43 -45.81
N ASP A 20 -21.89 -50.73 -46.93
CA ASP A 20 -21.39 -50.42 -48.28
C ASP A 20 -21.41 -48.91 -48.56
N PHE A 21 -22.34 -48.16 -47.95
CA PHE A 21 -22.35 -46.69 -48.02
C PHE A 21 -21.30 -46.03 -47.10
N PHE A 22 -20.97 -46.67 -45.96
CA PHE A 22 -20.01 -46.13 -44.98
C PHE A 22 -18.54 -46.38 -45.33
N SER A 23 -18.25 -47.19 -46.35
CA SER A 23 -16.90 -47.42 -46.88
C SER A 23 -16.31 -46.19 -47.60
N LEU A 24 -17.11 -45.15 -47.83
CA LEU A 24 -16.69 -43.97 -48.58
C LEU A 24 -15.91 -42.93 -47.76
N THR A 25 -15.52 -43.17 -46.50
CA THR A 25 -14.70 -42.21 -45.75
C THR A 25 -13.39 -42.81 -45.26
N LYS A 26 -12.27 -42.26 -45.74
CA LYS A 26 -10.93 -42.62 -45.27
C LYS A 26 -10.62 -41.83 -44.00
N ARG A 27 -10.22 -42.53 -42.94
CA ARG A 27 -9.63 -41.88 -41.76
C ARG A 27 -8.20 -41.50 -42.08
N ILE A 28 -7.88 -40.21 -41.93
CA ILE A 28 -6.54 -39.68 -42.13
C ILE A 28 -6.10 -39.08 -40.81
N SER A 29 -4.98 -39.56 -40.28
CA SER A 29 -4.30 -38.89 -39.17
C SER A 29 -3.63 -37.63 -39.71
N VAL A 30 -4.06 -36.49 -39.21
CA VAL A 30 -3.41 -35.21 -39.48
C VAL A 30 -2.51 -34.90 -38.30
N ASN A 31 -1.20 -34.85 -38.56
CA ASN A 31 -0.22 -34.33 -37.61
C ASN A 31 -0.22 -32.80 -37.69
N LEU A 32 -0.56 -32.16 -36.58
CA LEU A 32 -0.65 -30.71 -36.48
C LEU A 32 0.66 -30.05 -36.06
N GLY A 33 1.66 -30.83 -35.63
CA GLY A 33 2.86 -30.35 -34.96
C GLY A 33 2.69 -30.31 -33.43
N GLY A 34 3.72 -29.84 -32.72
CA GLY A 34 3.78 -29.81 -31.25
C GLY A 34 4.68 -30.89 -30.65
N ASP A 35 5.13 -30.69 -29.40
CA ASP A 35 5.85 -31.69 -28.60
C ASP A 35 5.15 -31.86 -27.23
N PRO A 36 4.41 -32.98 -27.01
CA PRO A 36 4.26 -34.12 -27.92
C PRO A 36 3.31 -33.83 -29.11
N PRO A 37 3.40 -34.60 -30.22
CA PRO A 37 2.63 -34.33 -31.44
C PRO A 37 1.12 -34.46 -31.25
N VAL A 38 0.36 -33.44 -31.66
CA VAL A 38 -1.12 -33.49 -31.65
C VAL A 38 -1.60 -34.14 -32.95
N LEU A 39 -2.27 -35.30 -32.83
CA LEU A 39 -2.85 -36.04 -33.95
C LEU A 39 -4.37 -35.87 -33.94
N VAL A 40 -4.92 -35.26 -35.00
CA VAL A 40 -6.37 -35.19 -35.21
C VAL A 40 -6.78 -36.20 -36.27
N LEU A 41 -7.76 -37.05 -35.93
CA LEU A 41 -8.30 -38.05 -36.83
C LEU A 41 -9.50 -37.48 -37.58
N ALA A 42 -9.27 -37.04 -38.81
CA ALA A 42 -10.35 -36.55 -39.68
C ALA A 42 -10.94 -37.70 -40.51
N ARG A 43 -12.27 -37.77 -40.58
CA ARG A 43 -12.99 -38.65 -41.52
C ARG A 43 -13.27 -37.84 -42.79
N LEU A 44 -12.63 -38.20 -43.90
CA LEU A 44 -12.81 -37.49 -45.18
C LEU A 44 -13.35 -38.45 -46.24
N PRO A 45 -14.26 -38.01 -47.13
CA PRO A 45 -14.74 -38.83 -48.23
C PRO A 45 -13.61 -39.33 -49.13
N PHE A 46 -13.74 -40.56 -49.63
CA PHE A 46 -12.85 -41.17 -50.60
C PHE A 46 -12.97 -40.40 -51.93
N GLY A 47 -11.83 -39.92 -52.46
CA GLY A 47 -11.79 -39.07 -53.65
C GLY A 47 -11.63 -37.56 -53.39
N MET A 48 -11.47 -37.12 -52.14
CA MET A 48 -11.17 -35.71 -51.84
C MET A 48 -9.82 -35.27 -52.44
N SER A 49 -9.80 -34.11 -53.10
CA SER A 49 -8.59 -33.55 -53.68
C SER A 49 -7.57 -33.16 -52.59
N LYS A 50 -6.28 -33.27 -52.90
CA LYS A 50 -5.18 -32.92 -51.98
C LYS A 50 -5.29 -31.49 -51.44
N SER A 51 -5.89 -30.57 -52.22
CA SER A 51 -6.13 -29.18 -51.82
C SER A 51 -7.13 -29.07 -50.66
N VAL A 52 -8.18 -29.88 -50.63
CA VAL A 52 -9.16 -29.87 -49.53
C VAL A 52 -8.53 -30.40 -48.25
N VAL A 53 -7.74 -31.48 -48.33
CA VAL A 53 -6.98 -32.00 -47.18
C VAL A 53 -6.04 -30.92 -46.64
N ALA A 54 -5.27 -30.26 -47.50
CA ALA A 54 -4.36 -29.18 -47.11
C ALA A 54 -5.10 -28.00 -46.45
N GLY A 55 -6.27 -27.62 -46.99
CA GLY A 55 -7.12 -26.58 -46.42
C GLY A 55 -7.58 -26.91 -44.99
N VAL A 56 -8.04 -28.13 -44.75
CA VAL A 56 -8.41 -28.59 -43.39
C VAL A 56 -7.23 -28.53 -42.43
N ARG A 57 -6.04 -29.00 -42.86
CA ARG A 57 -4.83 -28.90 -42.04
C ARG A 57 -4.50 -27.45 -41.67
N ASN A 58 -4.64 -26.53 -42.63
CA ASN A 58 -4.38 -25.12 -42.38
C ASN A 58 -5.39 -24.52 -41.41
N MET A 59 -6.70 -24.81 -41.57
CA MET A 59 -7.73 -24.32 -40.65
C MET A 59 -7.49 -24.79 -39.21
N VAL A 60 -7.10 -26.06 -39.03
CA VAL A 60 -6.82 -26.58 -37.68
C VAL A 60 -5.57 -25.92 -37.09
N ARG A 61 -4.49 -25.74 -37.86
CA ARG A 61 -3.31 -25.01 -37.40
C ARG A 61 -3.61 -23.55 -37.02
N GLN A 62 -4.48 -22.89 -37.78
CA GLN A 62 -4.91 -21.53 -37.47
C GLN A 62 -5.76 -21.47 -36.21
N HIS A 63 -6.61 -22.47 -35.96
CA HIS A 63 -7.39 -22.57 -34.74
C HIS A 63 -6.50 -22.61 -33.49
N ASP A 64 -5.42 -23.40 -33.50
CA ASP A 64 -4.49 -23.50 -32.37
C ASP A 64 -3.79 -22.16 -32.10
N LEU A 65 -3.30 -21.49 -33.15
CA LEU A 65 -2.69 -20.15 -33.03
C LEU A 65 -3.66 -19.09 -32.51
N LEU A 66 -4.92 -19.12 -32.96
CA LEU A 66 -5.96 -18.20 -32.47
C LEU A 66 -6.32 -18.48 -31.02
N PHE A 67 -6.32 -19.76 -30.61
CA PHE A 67 -6.57 -20.16 -29.23
C PHE A 67 -5.45 -19.69 -28.29
N GLU A 68 -4.18 -19.87 -28.66
CA GLU A 68 -3.04 -19.33 -27.91
C GLU A 68 -3.10 -17.80 -27.78
N ARG A 69 -3.40 -17.09 -28.88
CA ARG A 69 -3.57 -15.63 -28.87
C ARG A 69 -4.71 -15.19 -27.95
N LEU A 70 -5.81 -15.95 -27.90
CA LEU A 70 -6.92 -15.67 -27.02
C LEU A 70 -6.54 -15.82 -25.54
N GLU A 71 -5.77 -16.85 -25.19
CA GLU A 71 -5.28 -17.04 -23.82
C GLU A 71 -4.36 -15.90 -23.39
N VAL A 72 -3.44 -15.45 -24.26
CA VAL A 72 -2.60 -14.27 -24.00
C VAL A 72 -3.45 -13.02 -23.81
N ALA A 73 -4.46 -12.80 -24.67
CA ALA A 73 -5.35 -11.64 -24.57
C ALA A 73 -6.16 -11.65 -23.25
N LYS A 74 -6.64 -12.83 -22.81
CA LYS A 74 -7.32 -12.97 -21.51
C LYS A 74 -6.39 -12.64 -20.35
N ALA A 75 -5.15 -13.14 -20.38
CA ALA A 75 -4.15 -12.86 -19.35
C ALA A 75 -3.80 -11.36 -19.30
N MET A 76 -3.59 -10.73 -20.46
CA MET A 76 -3.35 -9.28 -20.55
C MET A 76 -4.53 -8.49 -19.98
N ARG A 77 -5.77 -8.86 -20.32
CA ARG A 77 -6.97 -8.21 -19.77
C ARG A 77 -7.03 -8.34 -18.25
N ALA A 78 -6.80 -9.54 -17.71
CA ALA A 78 -6.80 -9.77 -16.26
C ALA A 78 -5.72 -8.94 -15.56
N PHE A 79 -4.53 -8.86 -16.13
CA PHE A 79 -3.43 -8.04 -15.62
C PHE A 79 -3.78 -6.55 -15.59
N ILE A 80 -4.33 -6.02 -16.69
CA ILE A 80 -4.75 -4.61 -16.77
C ILE A 80 -5.84 -4.33 -15.75
N CYS A 81 -6.87 -5.20 -15.64
CA CYS A 81 -7.93 -5.06 -14.65
C CYS A 81 -7.38 -5.05 -13.22
N HIS A 82 -6.48 -5.97 -12.89
CA HIS A 82 -5.89 -6.05 -11.56
C HIS A 82 -5.11 -4.78 -11.21
N ARG A 83 -4.25 -4.30 -12.13
CA ARG A 83 -3.51 -3.04 -11.93
C ARG A 83 -4.43 -1.84 -11.72
N MET A 84 -5.47 -1.71 -12.54
CA MET A 84 -6.44 -0.61 -12.41
C MET A 84 -7.15 -0.65 -11.06
N SER A 85 -7.59 -1.84 -10.60
CA SER A 85 -8.22 -2.00 -9.29
C SER A 85 -7.28 -1.70 -8.11
N SER A 86 -6.02 -2.13 -8.19
CA SER A 86 -5.02 -1.82 -7.16
C SER A 86 -4.70 -0.32 -7.09
N GLY A 87 -4.78 0.39 -8.22
CA GLY A 87 -4.64 1.84 -8.26
C GLY A 87 -5.80 2.57 -7.56
N GLU A 88 -7.02 2.06 -7.64
CA GLU A 88 -8.18 2.60 -6.90
C GLU A 88 -8.03 2.39 -5.40
N GLU A 89 -7.58 1.21 -4.95
CA GLU A 89 -7.32 0.94 -3.53
C GLU A 89 -6.23 1.86 -2.97
N LEU A 90 -5.13 2.06 -3.71
CA LEU A 90 -4.07 2.97 -3.31
C LEU A 90 -4.54 4.43 -3.24
N ARG A 91 -5.40 4.86 -4.17
CA ARG A 91 -6.02 6.19 -4.13
C ARG A 91 -6.91 6.38 -2.89
N ALA A 92 -7.77 5.41 -2.58
CA ALA A 92 -8.61 5.46 -1.39
C ALA A 92 -7.78 5.50 -0.09
N LYS A 93 -6.66 4.74 -0.04
CA LYS A 93 -5.73 4.80 1.10
C LYS A 93 -5.05 6.16 1.21
N LEU A 94 -4.63 6.75 0.09
CA LEU A 94 -4.03 8.09 0.08
C LEU A 94 -5.02 9.14 0.58
N GLU A 95 -6.26 9.12 0.09
CA GLU A 95 -7.32 10.05 0.51
C GLU A 95 -7.62 9.92 2.01
N TRP A 96 -7.59 8.70 2.55
CA TRP A 96 -7.70 8.47 3.99
C TRP A 96 -6.52 9.06 4.78
N VAL A 97 -5.27 8.82 4.35
CA VAL A 97 -4.08 9.39 5.00
C VAL A 97 -4.10 10.92 4.92
N GLU A 98 -4.51 11.50 3.79
CA GLU A 98 -4.63 12.95 3.63
C GLU A 98 -5.67 13.55 4.58
N SER A 99 -6.81 12.87 4.77
CA SER A 99 -7.84 13.29 5.71
C SER A 99 -7.34 13.25 7.16
N ASP A 100 -6.67 12.16 7.56
CA ASP A 100 -6.08 12.03 8.90
C ASP A 100 -4.98 13.06 9.15
N LEU A 101 -4.15 13.34 8.14
CA LEU A 101 -3.12 14.37 8.20
C LEU A 101 -3.74 15.76 8.41
N ALA A 102 -4.84 16.07 7.72
CA ALA A 102 -5.55 17.34 7.90
C ALA A 102 -6.10 17.49 9.32
N VAL A 103 -6.65 16.41 9.89
CA VAL A 103 -7.11 16.38 11.29
C VAL A 103 -5.95 16.58 12.27
N ALA A 104 -4.84 15.88 12.08
CA ALA A 104 -3.65 16.00 12.93
C ALA A 104 -3.02 17.39 12.85
N GLN A 105 -2.97 17.99 11.66
CA GLN A 105 -2.45 19.35 11.46
C GLN A 105 -3.30 20.38 12.20
N LYS A 106 -4.63 20.26 12.15
CA LYS A 106 -5.53 21.13 12.90
C LYS A 106 -5.30 21.01 14.40
N ALA A 107 -5.22 19.79 14.92
CA ALA A 107 -4.95 19.56 16.34
C ALA A 107 -3.57 20.10 16.77
N ALA A 108 -2.56 20.01 15.90
CA ALA A 108 -1.24 20.57 16.17
C ALA A 108 -1.25 22.10 16.24
N VAL A 109 -2.03 22.78 15.38
CA VAL A 109 -2.20 24.23 15.41
C VAL A 109 -2.91 24.66 16.69
N GLU A 110 -4.03 24.02 17.04
CA GLU A 110 -4.78 24.29 18.28
C GLU A 110 -3.88 24.05 19.52
N GLY A 111 -3.10 22.96 19.52
CA GLY A 111 -2.14 22.66 20.57
C GLY A 111 -1.03 23.71 20.70
N ALA A 112 -0.52 24.22 19.57
CA ALA A 112 0.49 25.28 19.57
C ALA A 112 -0.04 26.61 20.12
N GLU A 113 -1.31 26.94 19.85
CA GLU A 113 -1.97 28.12 20.41
C GLU A 113 -2.18 27.98 21.93
N ALA A 114 -2.66 26.82 22.39
CA ALA A 114 -2.82 26.54 23.80
C ALA A 114 -1.49 26.60 24.56
N LEU A 115 -0.40 26.12 23.95
CA LEU A 115 0.94 26.17 24.54
C LEU A 115 1.42 27.63 24.72
N LYS A 116 1.24 28.50 23.73
CA LYS A 116 1.60 29.93 23.83
C LYS A 116 0.85 30.63 24.97
N LEU A 117 -0.43 30.31 25.16
CA LEU A 117 -1.22 30.86 26.25
C LEU A 117 -0.69 30.41 27.62
N ALA A 118 -0.43 29.10 27.76
CA ALA A 118 0.12 28.53 28.99
C ALA A 118 1.52 29.08 29.34
N GLU A 119 2.38 29.29 28.34
CA GLU A 119 3.69 29.94 28.54
C GLU A 119 3.55 31.38 29.05
N GLY A 120 2.60 32.14 28.50
CA GLY A 120 2.30 33.50 28.98
C GLY A 120 1.83 33.53 30.43
N GLU A 121 0.94 32.61 30.83
CA GLU A 121 0.48 32.49 32.21
C GLU A 121 1.62 32.08 33.16
N LYS A 122 2.47 31.14 32.75
CA LYS A 122 3.63 30.71 33.54
C LYS A 122 4.60 31.86 33.79
N GLU A 123 4.87 32.70 32.79
CA GLU A 123 5.75 33.86 32.95
C GLU A 123 5.14 34.91 33.90
N LEU A 124 3.82 35.13 33.84
CA LEU A 124 3.11 36.00 34.79
C LEU A 124 3.23 35.48 36.23
N ILE A 125 3.02 34.18 36.43
CA ILE A 125 3.18 33.54 37.74
C ILE A 125 4.62 33.70 38.24
N ARG A 126 5.60 33.48 37.36
CA ARG A 126 7.02 33.64 37.69
C ARG A 126 7.34 35.06 38.17
N ILE A 127 6.89 36.09 37.44
CA ILE A 127 7.07 37.50 37.84
C ILE A 127 6.43 37.77 39.21
N LYS A 128 5.24 37.21 39.46
CA LYS A 128 4.53 37.40 40.74
C LYS A 128 5.25 36.71 41.90
N VAL A 129 5.77 35.50 41.68
CA VAL A 129 6.59 34.77 42.67
C VAL A 129 7.88 35.54 42.98
N ASP A 130 8.58 36.06 41.97
CA ASP A 130 9.80 36.84 42.16
C ASP A 130 9.53 38.14 42.94
N LYS A 131 8.38 38.79 42.71
CA LYS A 131 7.96 39.96 43.48
C LYS A 131 7.71 39.61 44.95
N LEU A 132 6.92 38.57 45.21
CA LEU A 132 6.62 38.11 46.57
C LEU A 132 7.89 37.68 47.32
N ARG A 133 8.82 37.04 46.63
CA ARG A 133 10.13 36.68 47.18
C ARG A 133 10.91 37.92 47.63
N LYS A 134 11.00 38.96 46.78
CA LYS A 134 11.66 40.23 47.15
C LYS A 134 10.98 40.91 48.33
N GLU A 135 9.65 40.89 48.40
CA GLU A 135 8.90 41.45 49.53
C GLU A 135 9.20 40.69 50.84
N MET A 136 9.22 39.35 50.79
CA MET A 136 9.60 38.51 51.91
C MET A 136 11.05 38.75 52.36
N ASP A 137 12.00 38.80 51.42
CA ASP A 137 13.41 39.06 51.71
C ASP A 137 13.57 40.43 52.37
N ASN A 138 12.90 41.47 51.85
CA ASN A 138 12.92 42.82 52.44
C ASN A 138 12.37 42.84 53.87
N MET A 139 11.26 42.12 54.12
CA MET A 139 10.69 41.99 55.47
C MET A 139 11.66 41.30 56.42
N TYR A 140 12.28 40.20 55.98
CA TYR A 140 13.28 39.47 56.76
C TYR A 140 14.51 40.34 57.09
N PHE A 141 15.03 41.10 56.12
CA PHE A 141 16.14 42.03 56.34
C PHE A 141 15.76 43.15 57.33
N PHE A 142 14.54 43.68 57.25
CA PHE A 142 14.07 44.69 58.20
C PHE A 142 13.99 44.14 59.62
N ASP A 143 13.42 42.96 59.80
CA ASP A 143 13.31 42.29 61.11
C ASP A 143 14.70 41.98 61.69
N TYR A 144 15.61 41.45 60.87
CA TYR A 144 16.98 41.20 61.25
C TYR A 144 17.69 42.48 61.72
N HIS A 145 17.59 43.56 60.95
CA HIS A 145 18.18 44.85 61.31
C HIS A 145 17.58 45.42 62.61
N CYS A 146 16.27 45.28 62.81
CA CYS A 146 15.60 45.67 64.05
C CYS A 146 16.15 44.89 65.26
N CYS A 147 16.33 43.58 65.11
CA CYS A 147 16.90 42.70 66.13
C CYS A 147 18.35 43.06 66.46
N MET A 148 19.19 43.28 65.45
CA MET A 148 20.60 43.66 65.64
C MET A 148 20.73 45.00 66.39
N LYS A 149 19.90 45.99 66.02
CA LYS A 149 19.87 47.31 66.68
C LYS A 149 19.43 47.21 68.15
N LYS A 150 18.46 46.35 68.48
CA LYS A 150 18.02 46.13 69.87
C LYS A 150 19.11 45.52 70.76
N ASN A 151 19.98 44.69 70.19
CA ASN A 151 21.03 44.00 70.94
C ASN A 151 22.39 44.72 70.92
N GLY A 152 22.48 45.91 70.31
CA GLY A 152 23.72 46.70 70.27
C GLY A 152 24.84 46.13 69.40
N ILE A 153 24.52 45.24 68.45
CA ILE A 153 25.50 44.62 67.56
C ILE A 153 25.73 45.55 66.37
N THR A 154 26.79 46.34 66.41
CA THR A 154 26.99 47.48 65.48
C THR A 154 27.81 47.18 64.23
N GLN A 155 28.54 46.06 64.10
CA GLN A 155 29.48 45.87 62.97
C GLN A 155 29.76 44.44 62.47
N ASP A 156 28.97 43.42 62.76
CA ASP A 156 29.15 42.12 62.08
C ASP A 156 28.17 41.99 60.91
N ILE A 157 28.55 42.58 59.78
CA ILE A 157 27.99 42.22 58.47
C ILE A 157 28.81 41.01 57.99
N PRO A 158 28.26 39.78 57.92
CA PRO A 158 28.89 38.72 57.15
C PRO A 158 28.84 39.17 55.70
N SER A 159 29.98 39.62 55.18
CA SER A 159 30.14 39.94 53.77
C SER A 159 29.98 38.62 53.01
N LEU A 160 28.80 38.39 52.45
CA LEU A 160 28.64 37.39 51.40
C LEU A 160 29.47 37.90 50.23
N THR A 161 30.67 37.37 50.07
CA THR A 161 31.48 37.53 48.86
C THR A 161 30.62 37.06 47.69
N SER A 162 30.17 38.02 46.87
CA SER A 162 29.68 37.76 45.53
C SER A 162 30.83 37.10 44.77
N ASN A 163 30.80 35.77 44.65
CA ASN A 163 31.66 35.05 43.72
C ASN A 163 31.11 35.29 42.31
N ASP A 164 31.46 36.45 41.75
CA ASP A 164 31.38 36.75 40.34
C ASP A 164 32.75 36.46 39.71
N ASP A 165 33.06 35.18 39.51
CA ASP A 165 34.18 34.65 38.69
C ASP A 165 33.54 33.49 37.90
N ASP A 166 33.50 33.37 36.55
CA ASP A 166 34.43 33.79 35.53
C ASP A 166 33.74 34.00 34.16
N GLU A 167 33.96 35.17 33.54
CA GLU A 167 33.86 35.36 32.10
C GLU A 167 35.26 35.14 31.50
N VAL A 168 35.58 33.92 31.04
CA VAL A 168 36.75 33.70 30.17
C VAL A 168 36.34 33.85 28.71
N ARG A 169 36.59 35.05 28.22
CA ARG A 169 36.68 35.42 26.81
C ARG A 169 37.88 34.69 26.19
N GLY A 170 37.62 33.72 25.31
CA GLY A 170 38.67 32.98 24.59
C GLY A 170 38.27 32.64 23.15
N GLY A 171 38.67 33.48 22.21
CA GLY A 171 38.85 33.12 20.81
C GLY A 171 40.05 33.89 20.25
N PRO A 172 40.55 33.62 19.03
CA PRO A 172 40.27 32.50 18.12
C PRO A 172 41.53 31.70 17.72
N SER A 173 41.34 30.46 17.25
CA SER A 173 42.15 29.77 16.23
C SER A 173 41.33 28.65 15.61
#